data_AF-A0A6S7DMB4-F1
#
_entry.id   AF-A0A6S7DMB4-F1
#
_cell.length_a   1.000
_cell.length_b   1.000
_cell.length_c   1.000
_cell.angle_alpha   90.00
_cell.angle_beta   90.00
_cell.angle_gamma   90.00
#
_symmetry.space_group_name_H-M   'P 1'
#
loop_
_entity.id
_entity.type
_entity.pdbx_description
1 polymer ?
#
loop_
_entity_poly.entity_id
_entity_poly.type
_entity_poly.pdbx_seq_one_letter_code
_entity_poly.pdbx_strand_id
1 'polypeptide(L)'
;MTTGVDVLNEFTKEEIIAFVREKAFFLRISRRDLLFIRWKTASEKLLADFDAELARWETEKPDFAKRDALAVQCNATTDIQERIRLLREIEPYDKALNDHLMRSEKLDARQKAVDRMYRNIGKEAA
;
A
#
# COMPACT_ATOMS: atom_id res chain seq x y z
N MET A 1 -5.36 -37.29 5.92
CA MET A 1 -4.23 -36.88 5.05
C MET A 1 -4.78 -35.87 4.08
N THR A 2 -4.31 -34.63 4.12
CA THR A 2 -4.67 -33.60 3.13
C THR A 2 -4.08 -34.04 1.79
N THR A 3 -4.92 -34.25 0.78
CA THR A 3 -4.47 -34.64 -0.55
C THR A 3 -3.94 -33.43 -1.32
N GLY A 4 -3.19 -33.66 -2.41
CA GLY A 4 -2.75 -32.56 -3.27
C GLY A 4 -3.91 -31.75 -3.87
N VAL A 5 -5.06 -32.39 -4.09
CA VAL A 5 -6.27 -31.73 -4.60
C VAL A 5 -6.89 -30.82 -3.53
N ASP A 6 -6.93 -31.27 -2.28
CA ASP A 6 -7.42 -30.46 -1.16
C ASP A 6 -6.59 -29.17 -1.00
N VAL A 7 -5.26 -29.28 -1.16
CA VAL A 7 -4.37 -28.12 -1.16
C VAL A 7 -4.68 -27.18 -2.32
N LEU A 8 -4.83 -27.69 -3.56
CA LEU A 8 -5.12 -26.84 -4.73
C LEU A 8 -6.46 -26.10 -4.61
N ASN A 9 -7.48 -26.71 -3.98
CA ASN A 9 -8.79 -26.08 -3.81
C ASN A 9 -8.76 -24.81 -2.93
N GLU A 10 -7.70 -24.59 -2.16
CA GLU A 10 -7.51 -23.38 -1.35
C GLU A 10 -6.91 -22.19 -2.14
N PHE A 11 -6.50 -22.42 -3.40
CA PHE A 11 -5.81 -21.44 -4.24
C PHE A 11 -6.57 -21.14 -5.51
N THR A 12 -6.36 -19.95 -6.05
CA THR A 12 -6.98 -19.56 -7.31
C THR A 12 -6.28 -20.21 -8.48
N LYS A 13 -6.96 -20.29 -9.62
CA LYS A 13 -6.41 -20.84 -10.86
C LYS A 13 -5.12 -20.12 -11.26
N GLU A 14 -5.07 -18.81 -11.09
CA GLU A 14 -3.91 -17.96 -11.42
C GLU A 14 -2.71 -18.31 -10.55
N GLU A 15 -2.91 -18.52 -9.24
CA GLU A 15 -1.87 -18.91 -8.28
C GLU A 15 -1.30 -20.29 -8.62
N ILE A 16 -2.17 -21.24 -9.00
CA ILE A 16 -1.77 -22.59 -9.41
C ILE A 16 -0.98 -22.54 -10.73
N ILE A 17 -1.42 -21.73 -11.70
CA ILE A 17 -0.70 -21.56 -12.96
C ILE A 17 0.68 -20.94 -12.72
N ALA A 18 0.77 -19.92 -11.85
CA ALA A 18 2.05 -19.32 -11.46
C ALA A 18 2.97 -20.36 -10.81
N PHE A 19 2.44 -21.22 -9.95
CA PHE A 19 3.19 -22.33 -9.35
C PHE A 19 3.75 -23.30 -10.38
N VAL A 20 2.91 -23.76 -11.32
CA VAL A 20 3.34 -24.68 -12.38
C VAL A 20 4.41 -24.03 -13.26
N ARG A 21 4.30 -22.73 -13.54
CA ARG A 21 5.31 -21.97 -14.31
C ARG A 21 6.65 -21.85 -13.57
N GLU A 22 6.64 -21.62 -12.26
CA GLU A 22 7.87 -21.46 -11.47
C GLU A 22 8.58 -22.78 -11.15
N LYS A 23 7.83 -23.87 -10.91
CA LYS A 23 8.39 -25.14 -10.43
C LYS A 23 8.53 -26.22 -11.51
N ALA A 24 8.06 -25.96 -12.73
CA ALA A 24 7.92 -26.93 -13.81
C ALA A 24 7.06 -28.16 -13.41
N PHE A 25 6.67 -28.97 -14.40
CA PHE A 25 5.69 -30.07 -14.27
C PHE A 25 6.06 -31.22 -13.29
N PHE A 26 7.24 -31.19 -12.66
CA PHE A 26 7.84 -32.36 -12.02
C PHE A 26 7.94 -32.31 -10.48
N LEU A 27 7.40 -31.27 -9.82
CA LEU A 27 7.45 -31.15 -8.36
C LEU A 27 6.10 -31.42 -7.70
N ARG A 28 6.15 -32.11 -6.55
CA ARG A 28 5.01 -32.39 -5.68
C ARG A 28 4.36 -31.08 -5.24
N ILE A 29 3.03 -31.01 -5.33
CA ILE A 29 2.25 -29.86 -4.85
C ILE A 29 2.56 -29.64 -3.36
N SER A 30 3.04 -28.44 -3.05
CA SER A 30 3.40 -28.00 -1.71
C SER A 30 2.57 -26.78 -1.36
N ARG A 31 1.77 -26.87 -0.28
CA ARG A 31 0.97 -25.75 0.23
C ARG A 31 1.84 -24.54 0.53
N ARG A 32 3.03 -24.75 1.11
CA ARG A 32 4.02 -23.71 1.40
C ARG A 32 4.44 -22.93 0.15
N ASP A 33 4.71 -23.64 -0.94
CA ASP A 33 5.16 -23.01 -2.19
C ASP A 33 4.02 -22.22 -2.85
N LEU A 34 2.79 -22.71 -2.78
CA LEU A 34 1.60 -21.98 -3.22
C LEU A 34 1.34 -20.73 -2.35
N LEU A 35 1.48 -20.83 -1.02
CA LEU A 35 1.41 -19.66 -0.13
C LEU A 35 2.51 -18.65 -0.42
N PHE A 36 3.71 -19.11 -0.78
CA PHE A 36 4.80 -18.24 -1.18
C PHE A 36 4.46 -17.46 -2.45
N ILE A 37 3.84 -18.09 -3.44
CA ILE A 37 3.40 -17.42 -4.67
C ILE A 37 2.30 -16.41 -4.40
N ARG A 38 1.33 -16.74 -3.54
CA ARG A 38 0.32 -15.79 -3.06
C ARG A 38 0.96 -14.57 -2.40
N TRP A 39 1.90 -14.80 -1.49
CA TRP A 39 2.65 -13.72 -0.83
C TRP A 39 3.43 -12.87 -1.83
N LYS A 40 4.19 -13.51 -2.74
CA LYS A 40 5.00 -12.84 -3.77
C LYS A 40 4.13 -11.96 -4.66
N THR A 41 3.02 -12.49 -5.16
CA THR A 41 2.07 -11.74 -6.00
C THR A 41 1.49 -10.53 -5.25
N ALA A 42 1.09 -10.73 -3.99
CA ALA A 42 0.57 -9.65 -3.16
C ALA A 42 1.64 -8.58 -2.85
N SER A 43 2.89 -9.00 -2.63
CA SER A 43 4.03 -8.12 -2.38
C SER A 43 4.41 -7.30 -3.60
N GLU A 44 4.50 -7.92 -4.80
CA GLU A 44 4.79 -7.22 -6.06
C GLU A 44 3.74 -6.17 -6.38
N LYS A 45 2.45 -6.53 -6.22
CA LYS A 45 1.35 -5.58 -6.38
C LYS A 45 1.43 -4.42 -5.39
N LEU A 46 1.76 -4.71 -4.12
CA LEU A 46 1.88 -3.67 -3.09
C LEU A 46 3.04 -2.71 -3.40
N LEU A 47 4.18 -3.23 -3.87
CA LEU A 47 5.32 -2.40 -4.26
C LEU A 47 4.95 -1.48 -5.43
N ALA A 48 4.28 -2.01 -6.45
CA ALA A 48 3.80 -1.19 -7.56
C ALA A 48 2.80 -0.10 -7.11
N ASP A 49 1.93 -0.40 -6.15
CA ASP A 49 1.00 0.58 -5.60
C ASP A 49 1.71 1.68 -4.78
N PHE A 50 2.79 1.34 -4.06
CA PHE A 50 3.65 2.33 -3.39
C PHE A 50 4.37 3.22 -4.39
N ASP A 51 4.98 2.64 -5.43
CA ASP A 51 5.66 3.41 -6.48
C ASP A 51 4.69 4.35 -7.20
N ALA A 52 3.46 3.89 -7.47
CA ALA A 52 2.41 4.72 -8.06
C ALA A 52 1.98 5.88 -7.16
N GLU A 53 1.80 5.67 -5.86
CA GLU A 53 1.47 6.75 -4.93
C GLU A 53 2.62 7.73 -4.77
N LEU A 54 3.88 7.26 -4.74
CA LEU A 54 5.05 8.12 -4.67
C LEU A 54 5.18 9.00 -5.92
N ALA A 55 5.05 8.40 -7.11
CA ALA A 55 5.10 9.12 -8.38
C ALA A 55 3.97 10.16 -8.49
N ARG A 56 2.77 9.80 -8.03
CA ARG A 56 1.64 10.71 -7.92
C ARG A 56 1.97 11.88 -7.00
N TRP A 57 2.47 11.61 -5.80
CA TRP A 57 2.81 12.65 -4.83
C TRP A 57 3.87 13.60 -5.36
N GLU A 58 4.92 13.09 -6.01
CA GLU A 58 5.94 13.94 -6.62
C GLU A 58 5.39 14.90 -7.69
N THR A 59 4.34 14.48 -8.40
CA THR A 59 3.72 15.29 -9.47
C THR A 59 2.64 16.24 -8.93
N GLU A 60 1.85 15.79 -7.95
CA GLU A 60 0.67 16.52 -7.45
C GLU A 60 0.94 17.28 -6.13
N LYS A 61 2.12 17.13 -5.52
CA LYS A 61 2.41 17.76 -4.22
C LYS A 61 2.20 19.28 -4.28
N PRO A 62 1.40 19.84 -3.38
CA PRO A 62 1.26 21.28 -3.26
C PRO A 62 2.58 21.97 -2.91
N ASP A 63 2.68 23.25 -3.25
CA ASP A 63 3.80 24.10 -2.83
C ASP A 63 3.68 24.44 -1.34
N PHE A 64 4.30 23.61 -0.48
CA PHE A 64 4.26 23.82 0.96
C PHE A 64 5.00 25.07 1.42
N ALA A 65 5.95 25.60 0.63
CA ALA A 65 6.60 26.87 0.96
C ALA A 65 5.59 28.03 0.88
N LYS A 66 4.69 28.01 -0.12
CA LYS A 66 3.57 28.97 -0.18
C LYS A 66 2.60 28.80 0.97
N ARG A 67 2.25 27.56 1.31
CA ARG A 67 1.40 27.28 2.48
C ARG A 67 1.99 27.86 3.76
N ASP A 68 3.28 27.66 3.99
CA ASP A 68 3.95 28.16 5.19
C ASP A 68 4.04 29.69 5.22
N ALA A 69 4.25 30.33 4.06
CA ALA A 69 4.16 31.79 3.94
C ALA A 69 2.76 32.32 4.29
N LEU A 70 1.70 31.68 3.80
CA LEU A 70 0.32 32.01 4.14
C LEU A 70 0.04 31.81 5.64
N ALA A 71 0.56 30.73 6.23
CA ALA A 71 0.43 30.46 7.66
C ALA A 71 1.12 31.53 8.52
N VAL A 72 2.30 32.00 8.11
CA VAL A 72 3.00 33.12 8.77
C VAL A 72 2.17 34.40 8.70
N GLN A 73 1.61 34.74 7.54
CA GLN A 73 0.73 35.91 7.38
C GLN A 73 -0.54 35.79 8.24
N CYS A 74 -1.13 34.60 8.29
CA CYS A 74 -2.31 34.30 9.09
C CYS A 74 -2.05 34.47 10.59
N ASN A 75 -0.85 34.13 11.06
CA ASN A 75 -0.45 34.30 12.46
C ASN A 75 -0.10 35.75 12.81
N ALA A 76 0.38 36.53 11.83
CA ALA A 76 0.77 37.93 12.02
C ALA A 76 -0.42 38.90 11.98
N THR A 77 -1.52 38.55 11.29
CA THR A 77 -2.67 39.44 11.16
C THR A 77 -3.51 39.50 12.44
N THR A 78 -3.95 40.71 12.81
CA THR A 78 -4.90 40.96 13.90
C THR A 78 -6.35 41.13 13.40
N ASP A 79 -6.54 41.26 12.08
CA ASP A 79 -7.86 41.32 11.46
C ASP A 79 -8.45 39.92 11.29
N ILE A 80 -9.62 39.72 11.89
CA ILE A 80 -10.36 38.46 11.87
C ILE A 80 -10.82 38.11 10.45
N GLN A 81 -11.23 39.08 9.64
CA GLN A 81 -11.72 38.80 8.28
C GLN A 81 -10.59 38.33 7.37
N GLU A 82 -9.44 39.00 7.45
CA GLU A 82 -8.24 38.59 6.72
C GLU A 82 -7.73 37.22 7.16
N ARG A 83 -7.76 36.95 8.46
CA ARG A 83 -7.41 35.64 9.01
C ARG A 83 -8.31 34.53 8.44
N ILE A 84 -9.62 34.77 8.34
CA ILE A 84 -10.55 33.79 7.74
C ILE A 84 -10.22 33.57 6.26
N ARG A 85 -9.89 34.63 5.50
CA ARG A 85 -9.50 34.51 4.10
C ARG A 85 -8.25 33.63 3.95
N LEU A 86 -7.21 33.92 4.71
CA LEU A 86 -5.94 33.17 4.68
C LEU A 86 -6.13 31.70 5.08
N LEU A 87 -6.98 31.40 6.06
CA LEU A 87 -7.31 30.03 6.43
C LEU A 87 -7.98 29.25 5.28
N ARG A 88 -8.87 29.89 4.51
CA ARG A 88 -9.48 29.28 3.32
C ARG A 88 -8.48 29.05 2.20
N GLU A 89 -7.45 29.90 2.09
CA GLU A 89 -6.37 29.71 1.12
C GLU A 89 -5.41 28.57 1.54
N ILE A 90 -5.25 28.31 2.84
CA ILE A 90 -4.42 27.22 3.39
C ILE A 90 -5.15 25.86 3.31
N GLU A 91 -6.46 25.82 3.51
CA GLU A 91 -7.27 24.60 3.58
C GLU A 91 -6.98 23.56 2.46
N PRO A 92 -6.83 23.93 1.17
CA PRO A 92 -6.56 22.97 0.11
C PRO A 92 -5.21 22.25 0.27
N TYR A 93 -4.20 22.92 0.82
CA TYR A 93 -2.87 22.34 1.05
C TYR A 93 -2.93 21.28 2.15
N ASP A 94 -3.59 21.61 3.25
CA ASP A 94 -3.77 20.68 4.38
C ASP A 94 -4.62 19.47 3.96
N LYS A 95 -5.67 19.70 3.15
CA LYS A 95 -6.49 18.62 2.57
C LYS A 95 -5.67 17.69 1.68
N ALA A 96 -4.87 18.23 0.76
CA ALA A 96 -4.05 17.43 -0.14
C ALA A 96 -3.02 16.58 0.63
N LEU A 97 -2.42 17.15 1.69
CA LEU A 97 -1.54 16.40 2.59
C LEU A 97 -2.28 15.28 3.32
N ASN A 98 -3.44 15.57 3.92
CA ASN A 98 -4.23 14.58 4.62
C ASN A 98 -4.69 13.44 3.70
N ASP A 99 -5.11 13.76 2.48
CA ASP A 99 -5.51 12.76 1.49
C ASP A 99 -4.34 11.84 1.11
N HIS A 100 -3.11 12.36 1.01
CA HIS A 100 -1.91 11.56 0.78
C HIS A 100 -1.56 10.68 1.99
N LEU A 101 -1.62 11.23 3.20
CA LEU A 101 -1.41 10.45 4.44
C LEU A 101 -2.40 9.29 4.54
N MET A 102 -3.69 9.54 4.29
CA MET A 102 -4.72 8.49 4.30
C MET A 102 -4.48 7.39 3.25
N ARG A 103 -3.93 7.73 2.07
CA ARG A 103 -3.56 6.73 1.07
C ARG A 103 -2.35 5.91 1.51
N SER A 104 -1.34 6.57 2.09
CA SER A 104 -0.15 5.92 2.63
C SER A 104 -0.49 4.97 3.78
N GLU A 105 -1.35 5.39 4.71
CA GLU A 105 -1.82 4.54 5.82
C GLU A 105 -2.53 3.26 5.33
N LYS A 106 -3.30 3.36 4.24
CA LYS A 106 -3.93 2.18 3.61
C LYS A 106 -2.90 1.23 3.04
N LEU A 107 -1.82 1.74 2.44
CA LEU A 107 -0.72 0.92 1.95
C LEU A 107 0.04 0.27 3.11
N ASP A 108 0.28 0.99 4.20
CA ASP A 108 0.90 0.43 5.42
C ASP A 108 0.05 -0.69 6.05
N ALA A 109 -1.27 -0.52 6.08
CA ALA A 109 -2.18 -1.56 6.54
C ALA A 109 -2.10 -2.82 5.67
N ARG A 110 -1.94 -2.65 4.35
CA ARG A 110 -1.73 -3.75 3.41
C ARG A 110 -0.35 -4.38 3.56
N GLN A 111 0.70 -3.60 3.82
CA GLN A 111 2.04 -4.12 4.15
C GLN A 111 1.98 -5.04 5.35
N LYS A 112 1.31 -4.61 6.44
CA LYS A 112 1.11 -5.46 7.62
C LYS A 112 0.39 -6.77 7.28
N ALA A 113 -0.52 -6.77 6.30
CA ALA A 113 -1.19 -7.99 5.84
C ALA A 113 -0.24 -8.91 5.07
N VAL A 114 0.56 -8.36 4.15
CA VAL A 114 1.60 -9.09 3.41
C VAL A 114 2.64 -9.68 4.37
N ASP A 115 3.08 -8.94 5.38
CA ASP A 115 4.02 -9.42 6.41
C ASP A 115 3.43 -10.57 7.24
N ARG A 116 2.12 -10.55 7.48
CA ARG A 116 1.43 -11.68 8.12
C ARG A 116 1.40 -12.91 7.21
N MET A 117 1.18 -12.74 5.91
CA MET A 117 1.24 -13.85 4.94
C MET A 117 2.63 -14.51 4.98
N TYR A 118 3.70 -13.72 4.95
CA TYR A 118 5.06 -14.25 5.04
C TYR A 118 5.31 -15.04 6.32
N ARG A 119 4.90 -14.50 7.48
CA ARG A 119 5.02 -15.19 8.76
C ARG A 119 4.24 -16.51 8.80
N ASN A 120 3.08 -16.57 8.16
CA ASN A 120 2.27 -17.79 8.12
C ASN A 120 2.94 -18.89 7.28
N ILE A 121 3.66 -18.54 6.22
CA ILE A 121 4.47 -19.51 5.44
C ILE A 121 5.50 -20.18 6.36
N GLY A 122 6.19 -19.39 7.20
CA GLY A 122 7.17 -19.91 8.15
C GLY A 122 6.57 -20.85 9.19
N LYS A 123 5.32 -20.64 9.60
CA LYS A 123 4.60 -21.51 10.54
C LYS A 123 4.14 -22.83 9.91
N GLU A 124 3.89 -22.87 8.60
CA GLU A 124 3.60 -24.13 7.90
C GLU A 124 4.85 -24.96 7.59
N ALA A 125 6.04 -24.37 7.71
CA ALA A 125 7.32 -25.03 7.49
C ALA A 125 7.90 -25.69 8.76
N ALA A 126 7.30 -25.45 9.93
CA ALA A 126 7.67 -26.00 11.24
C ALA A 126 6.73 -27.14 11.64
#